data_AF-A0A925W3H9-F1
#
_entry.id   AF-A0A925W3H9-F1
#
_cell.length_a   1.000
_cell.length_b   1.000
_cell.length_c   1.000
_cell.angle_alpha   90.00
_cell.angle_beta   90.00
_cell.angle_gamma   90.00
#
_symmetry.space_group_name_H-M   'P 1'
#
loop_
_entity.id
_entity.type
_entity.pdbx_description
1 polymer ?
#
loop_
_entity_poly.entity_id
_entity_poly.type
_entity_poly.pdbx_seq_one_letter_code
_entity_poly.pdbx_strand_id
1 'polypeptide(L)'
;MFDPLRFDSATTVALRAVFDSATARHLPLAPLINKANWGASWRASGRKIVSNVQAHYVNMLDARKALGESATESELDSGADAIRQGAEPKVLQQIRVTRPSRGSTVNALVVMSDLILKGIPPNKARDAILSLARVSPTDEAINGLQELVAKQSVRGPGMAQDALERYVKGNVQGAKNAPKPVTRLPSPPDAT
;
A
#
# COMPACT_ATOMS: atom_id res chain seq x y z
N MET A 1 -15.13 -16.53 -3.92
CA MET A 1 -15.16 -17.94 -3.47
C MET A 1 -14.03 -18.70 -4.16
N PHE A 2 -13.39 -19.66 -3.50
CA PHE A 2 -12.36 -20.51 -4.11
C PHE A 2 -12.99 -21.58 -4.99
N ASP A 3 -12.56 -21.66 -6.26
CA ASP A 3 -13.02 -22.67 -7.21
C ASP A 3 -11.92 -23.72 -7.43
N PRO A 4 -12.05 -24.93 -6.85
CA PRO A 4 -11.03 -25.97 -6.94
C PRO A 4 -10.88 -26.54 -8.36
N LEU A 5 -11.90 -26.40 -9.23
CA LEU A 5 -11.85 -26.96 -10.59
C LEU A 5 -10.86 -26.23 -11.51
N ARG A 6 -10.37 -25.06 -11.08
CA ARG A 6 -9.37 -24.28 -11.80
C ARG A 6 -7.94 -24.79 -11.61
N PHE A 7 -7.73 -25.77 -10.73
CA PHE A 7 -6.42 -26.25 -10.33
C PHE A 7 -6.36 -27.77 -10.37
N ASP A 8 -5.16 -28.34 -10.52
CA ASP A 8 -4.96 -29.77 -10.32
C ASP A 8 -5.18 -30.17 -8.85
N SER A 9 -5.32 -31.48 -8.60
CA SER A 9 -5.61 -32.02 -7.27
C SER A 9 -4.55 -31.64 -6.23
N ALA A 10 -3.27 -31.73 -6.58
CA ALA A 10 -2.17 -31.44 -5.65
C ALA A 10 -2.15 -29.95 -5.29
N THR A 11 -2.32 -29.07 -6.27
CA THR A 11 -2.44 -27.62 -6.05
C THR A 11 -3.65 -27.27 -5.18
N THR A 12 -4.80 -27.91 -5.42
CA THR A 12 -6.02 -27.70 -4.64
C THR A 12 -5.83 -28.05 -3.16
N VAL A 13 -5.23 -29.21 -2.88
CA VAL A 13 -4.94 -29.65 -1.49
C VAL A 13 -3.99 -28.67 -0.80
N ALA A 14 -2.93 -28.24 -1.49
CA ALA A 14 -1.97 -27.30 -0.93
C ALA A 14 -2.57 -25.92 -0.65
N LEU A 15 -3.40 -25.39 -1.55
CA LEU A 15 -4.08 -24.09 -1.35
C LEU A 15 -5.07 -24.15 -0.18
N ARG A 16 -5.84 -25.24 -0.05
CA ARG A 16 -6.75 -25.44 1.09
C ARG A 16 -6.01 -25.38 2.43
N ALA A 17 -4.87 -26.06 2.55
CA ALA A 17 -4.08 -26.01 3.78
C ALA A 17 -3.64 -24.59 4.16
N VAL A 18 -3.32 -23.74 3.17
CA VAL A 18 -3.00 -22.32 3.41
C VAL A 18 -4.23 -21.54 3.85
N PHE A 19 -5.38 -21.77 3.22
CA PHE A 19 -6.63 -21.10 3.60
C PHE A 19 -7.10 -21.51 5.00
N ASP A 20 -7.02 -22.78 5.36
CA ASP A 20 -7.35 -23.27 6.70
C ASP A 20 -6.45 -22.61 7.76
N SER A 21 -5.15 -22.46 7.43
CA SER A 21 -4.18 -21.75 8.29
C SER A 21 -4.48 -20.26 8.42
N ALA A 22 -5.00 -19.63 7.36
CA ALA A 22 -5.43 -18.23 7.39
C ALA A 22 -6.70 -18.04 8.21
N THR A 23 -7.69 -18.93 8.06
CA THR A 23 -8.91 -18.96 8.87
C THR A 23 -8.59 -19.14 10.36
N ALA A 24 -7.70 -20.07 10.71
CA ALA A 24 -7.27 -20.29 12.09
C ALA A 24 -6.58 -19.07 12.72
N ARG A 25 -6.03 -18.16 11.90
CA ARG A 25 -5.42 -16.89 12.32
C ARG A 25 -6.34 -15.69 12.15
N HIS A 26 -7.62 -15.91 11.81
CA HIS A 26 -8.59 -14.85 11.52
C HIS A 26 -8.13 -13.86 10.43
N LEU A 27 -7.33 -14.33 9.48
CA LEU A 27 -6.98 -13.56 8.30
C LEU A 27 -8.08 -13.65 7.23
N PRO A 28 -8.34 -12.55 6.50
CA PRO A 28 -9.29 -12.57 5.41
C PRO A 28 -8.77 -13.47 4.27
N LEU A 29 -9.65 -14.34 3.75
CA LEU A 29 -9.29 -15.30 2.69
C LEU A 29 -9.33 -14.71 1.30
N ALA A 30 -10.15 -13.69 1.06
CA ALA A 30 -10.36 -13.12 -0.26
C ALA A 30 -9.05 -12.66 -0.94
N PRO A 31 -8.10 -11.99 -0.26
CA PRO A 31 -6.79 -11.66 -0.84
C PRO A 31 -6.01 -12.89 -1.32
N LEU A 32 -5.98 -13.96 -0.53
CA LEU A 32 -5.25 -15.19 -0.84
C LEU A 32 -5.89 -15.94 -2.03
N ILE A 33 -7.22 -16.01 -2.05
CA ILE A 33 -7.99 -16.60 -3.16
C ILE A 33 -7.78 -15.80 -4.44
N ASN A 34 -7.82 -14.47 -4.37
CA ASN A 34 -7.57 -13.60 -5.51
C ASN A 34 -6.15 -13.79 -6.05
N LYS A 35 -5.14 -13.93 -5.18
CA LYS A 35 -3.75 -14.22 -5.58
C LYS A 35 -3.63 -15.56 -6.31
N ALA A 36 -4.31 -16.60 -5.81
CA ALA A 36 -4.34 -17.91 -6.45
C ALA A 36 -4.99 -17.84 -7.85
N ASN A 37 -6.15 -17.18 -7.93
CA ASN A 37 -6.89 -16.99 -9.18
C ASN A 37 -6.10 -16.17 -10.20
N TRP A 38 -5.39 -15.14 -9.76
CA TRP A 38 -4.49 -14.37 -10.61
C TRP A 38 -3.41 -15.30 -11.18
N GLY A 39 -2.70 -16.04 -10.33
CA GLY A 39 -1.70 -17.01 -10.79
C GLY A 39 -2.23 -17.99 -11.85
N ALA A 40 -3.45 -18.51 -11.68
CA ALA A 40 -4.11 -19.35 -12.67
C ALA A 40 -4.39 -18.62 -13.99
N SER A 41 -4.89 -17.37 -13.93
CA SER A 41 -5.12 -16.53 -15.12
C SER A 41 -3.83 -16.27 -15.92
N TRP A 42 -2.68 -16.18 -15.24
CA TRP A 42 -1.36 -16.05 -15.87
C TRP A 42 -0.73 -17.39 -16.28
N ARG A 43 -1.47 -18.49 -16.18
CA ARG A 43 -0.99 -19.85 -16.49
C ARG A 43 0.29 -20.23 -15.72
N ALA A 44 0.44 -19.71 -14.50
CA ALA A 44 1.55 -20.10 -13.64
C ALA A 44 1.41 -21.58 -13.23
N SER A 45 2.55 -22.25 -13.01
CA SER A 45 2.52 -23.62 -12.50
C SER A 45 1.94 -23.68 -11.09
N GLY A 46 1.25 -24.79 -10.76
CA GLY A 46 0.66 -25.00 -9.43
C GLY A 46 1.64 -24.73 -8.28
N ARG A 47 2.88 -25.21 -8.40
CA ARG A 47 3.97 -24.94 -7.44
C ARG A 47 4.22 -23.43 -7.25
N LYS A 48 4.25 -22.66 -8.33
CA LYS A 48 4.50 -21.21 -8.28
C LYS A 48 3.30 -20.46 -7.70
N ILE A 49 2.09 -20.92 -7.99
CA ILE A 49 0.84 -20.40 -7.40
C ILE A 49 0.87 -20.60 -5.89
N VAL A 50 1.08 -21.84 -5.43
CA VAL A 50 1.11 -22.18 -3.99
C VAL A 50 2.19 -21.38 -3.27
N SER A 51 3.41 -21.33 -3.81
CA SER A 51 4.52 -20.57 -3.19
C SER A 51 4.19 -19.08 -3.07
N ASN A 52 3.60 -18.47 -4.10
CA ASN A 52 3.21 -17.06 -4.05
C ASN A 52 2.08 -16.79 -3.04
N VAL A 53 1.10 -17.69 -2.94
CA VAL A 53 -0.01 -17.58 -1.98
C VAL A 53 0.50 -17.75 -0.54
N GLN A 54 1.42 -18.69 -0.31
CA GLN A 54 2.07 -18.89 0.99
C GLN A 54 2.90 -17.67 1.40
N ALA A 55 3.70 -17.12 0.48
CA ALA A 55 4.46 -15.91 0.75
C ALA A 55 3.54 -14.72 1.05
N HIS A 56 2.43 -14.58 0.32
CA HIS A 56 1.44 -13.53 0.59
C HIS A 56 0.79 -13.69 1.95
N TYR A 57 0.45 -14.92 2.36
CA TYR A 57 -0.06 -15.23 3.68
C TYR A 57 0.90 -14.80 4.80
N VAL A 58 2.19 -15.11 4.68
CA VAL A 58 3.22 -14.69 5.65
C VAL A 58 3.30 -13.16 5.70
N ASN A 59 3.32 -12.49 4.55
CA ASN A 59 3.36 -11.03 4.48
C ASN A 59 2.10 -10.38 5.07
N MET A 60 0.92 -11.01 4.94
CA MET A 60 -0.32 -10.54 5.58
C MET A 60 -0.24 -10.65 7.10
N LEU A 61 0.39 -11.69 7.65
CA LEU A 61 0.65 -11.79 9.09
C LEU A 61 1.58 -10.68 9.57
N ASP A 62 2.63 -10.38 8.81
CA ASP A 62 3.56 -9.29 9.18
C ASP A 62 2.93 -7.91 9.01
N ALA A 63 2.09 -7.72 7.99
CA ALA A 63 1.26 -6.53 7.84
C ALA A 63 0.27 -6.37 9.00
N ARG A 64 -0.38 -7.45 9.44
CA ARG A 64 -1.26 -7.46 10.62
C ARG A 64 -0.51 -7.04 11.89
N LYS A 65 0.69 -7.57 12.12
CA LYS A 65 1.53 -7.18 13.27
C LYS A 65 1.91 -5.69 13.23
N ALA A 66 2.24 -5.17 12.05
CA ALA A 66 2.67 -3.78 11.89
C ALA A 66 1.51 -2.77 11.96
N LEU A 67 0.40 -3.08 11.30
CA LEU A 67 -0.75 -2.20 11.22
C LEU A 67 -1.60 -2.32 12.48
N GLY A 68 -1.74 -3.52 13.05
CA GLY A 68 -2.55 -3.82 14.23
C GLY A 68 -3.82 -4.62 13.92
N GLU A 69 -4.47 -5.12 14.97
CA GLU A 69 -5.63 -6.03 14.88
C GLU A 69 -6.83 -5.42 14.13
N SER A 70 -7.03 -4.12 14.22
CA SER A 70 -8.12 -3.43 13.52
C SER A 70 -7.83 -3.11 12.05
N ALA A 71 -6.73 -3.57 11.48
CA ALA A 71 -6.45 -3.35 10.05
C ALA A 71 -7.51 -4.02 9.17
N THR A 72 -7.99 -3.29 8.19
CA THR A 72 -8.99 -3.77 7.22
C THR A 72 -8.38 -4.79 6.26
N GLU A 73 -9.22 -5.56 5.57
CA GLU A 73 -8.76 -6.51 4.54
C GLU A 73 -7.88 -5.84 3.48
N SER A 74 -8.30 -4.68 2.96
CA SER A 74 -7.55 -3.93 1.94
C SER A 74 -6.21 -3.40 2.46
N GLU A 75 -6.13 -3.03 3.73
CA GLU A 75 -4.87 -2.61 4.36
C GLU A 75 -3.89 -3.78 4.51
N LEU A 76 -4.39 -4.97 4.88
CA LEU A 76 -3.56 -6.17 4.96
C LEU A 76 -3.04 -6.60 3.60
N ASP A 77 -3.90 -6.59 2.58
CA ASP A 77 -3.52 -6.98 1.22
C ASP A 77 -2.46 -6.03 0.64
N SER A 78 -2.70 -4.73 0.76
CA SER A 78 -1.75 -3.70 0.30
C SER A 78 -0.46 -3.69 1.12
N GLY A 79 -0.55 -3.93 2.42
CA GLY A 79 0.62 -4.08 3.30
C GLY A 79 1.46 -5.30 2.94
N ALA A 80 0.81 -6.42 2.62
CA ALA A 80 1.49 -7.65 2.21
C ALA A 80 2.22 -7.49 0.87
N ASP A 81 1.61 -6.79 -0.09
CA ASP A 81 2.25 -6.44 -1.35
C ASP A 81 3.41 -5.45 -1.15
N ALA A 82 3.26 -4.45 -0.27
CA ALA A 82 4.35 -3.54 0.07
C ALA A 82 5.56 -4.27 0.67
N ILE A 83 5.33 -5.16 1.64
CA ILE A 83 6.39 -6.00 2.24
C ILE A 83 7.07 -6.86 1.18
N ARG A 84 6.29 -7.45 0.27
CA ARG A 84 6.83 -8.24 -0.85
C ARG A 84 7.76 -7.43 -1.76
N GLN A 85 7.49 -6.15 -1.96
CA GLN A 85 8.35 -5.26 -2.72
C GLN A 85 9.57 -4.76 -1.92
N GLY A 86 9.71 -5.14 -0.66
CA GLY A 86 10.84 -4.76 0.19
C GLY A 86 10.57 -3.60 1.14
N ALA A 87 9.31 -3.23 1.36
CA ALA A 87 8.98 -2.32 2.45
C ALA A 87 9.17 -2.99 3.82
N GLU A 88 9.78 -2.29 4.77
CA GLU A 88 9.91 -2.79 6.13
C GLU A 88 8.58 -2.68 6.90
N PRO A 89 8.20 -3.65 7.74
CA PRO A 89 6.96 -3.60 8.53
C PRO A 89 6.80 -2.31 9.36
N LYS A 90 7.91 -1.76 9.88
CA LYS A 90 7.91 -0.49 10.63
C LYS A 90 7.39 0.69 9.80
N VAL A 91 7.60 0.68 8.49
CA VAL A 91 7.12 1.72 7.57
C VAL A 91 5.59 1.70 7.46
N LEU A 92 4.98 0.52 7.44
CA LEU A 92 3.53 0.37 7.38
C LEU A 92 2.88 1.01 8.61
N GLN A 93 3.44 0.74 9.79
CA GLN A 93 3.02 1.37 11.04
C GLN A 93 3.15 2.90 10.97
N GLN A 94 4.29 3.41 10.50
CA GLN A 94 4.52 4.85 10.36
C GLN A 94 3.51 5.50 9.41
N ILE A 95 3.21 4.89 8.27
CA ILE A 95 2.19 5.38 7.32
C ILE A 95 0.82 5.45 7.99
N ARG A 96 0.42 4.39 8.71
CA ARG A 96 -0.87 4.33 9.41
C ARG A 96 -1.02 5.41 10.49
N VAL A 97 0.04 5.69 11.25
CA VAL A 97 0.02 6.72 12.31
C VAL A 97 0.10 8.13 11.73
N THR A 98 0.83 8.32 10.63
CA THR A 98 1.08 9.64 10.04
C THR A 98 -0.13 10.17 9.28
N ARG A 99 -1.00 9.29 8.78
CA ARG A 99 -2.24 9.74 8.13
C ARG A 99 -3.34 9.92 9.18
N PRO A 100 -3.75 11.18 9.48
CA PRO A 100 -5.02 11.38 10.17
C PRO A 100 -6.15 10.82 9.30
N SER A 101 -7.29 10.50 9.92
CA SER A 101 -8.47 9.76 9.42
C SER A 101 -9.17 10.27 8.14
N ARG A 102 -8.47 10.98 7.25
CA ARG A 102 -8.96 11.62 6.02
C ARG A 102 -8.25 11.16 4.74
N GLY A 103 -7.17 10.37 4.84
CA GLY A 103 -6.46 9.80 3.68
C GLY A 103 -6.31 8.28 3.76
N SER A 104 -6.33 7.58 2.63
CA SER A 104 -6.35 6.12 2.59
C SER A 104 -4.98 5.48 2.88
N THR A 105 -4.80 4.79 4.01
CA THR A 105 -3.59 3.96 4.28
C THR A 105 -3.29 3.01 3.12
N VAL A 106 -4.35 2.41 2.57
CA VAL A 106 -4.30 1.52 1.40
C VAL A 106 -3.64 2.22 0.22
N ASN A 107 -4.09 3.43 -0.14
CA ASN A 107 -3.54 4.17 -1.28
C ASN A 107 -2.05 4.47 -1.11
N ALA A 108 -1.63 4.90 0.08
CA ALA A 108 -0.22 5.16 0.37
C ALA A 108 0.66 3.91 0.21
N LEU A 109 0.17 2.73 0.66
CA LEU A 109 0.88 1.46 0.52
C LEU A 109 0.94 0.98 -0.94
N VAL A 110 -0.15 1.15 -1.68
CA VAL A 110 -0.21 0.83 -3.12
C VAL A 110 0.78 1.69 -3.91
N VAL A 111 0.76 3.02 -3.70
CA VAL A 111 1.68 3.91 -4.39
C VAL A 111 3.13 3.63 -3.99
N MET A 112 3.43 3.38 -2.71
CA MET A 112 4.78 3.01 -2.30
C MET A 112 5.27 1.75 -3.02
N SER A 113 4.43 0.72 -3.11
CA SER A 113 4.75 -0.52 -3.82
C SER A 113 5.02 -0.28 -5.31
N ASP A 114 4.21 0.59 -5.93
CA ASP A 114 4.33 0.96 -7.33
C ASP A 114 5.62 1.75 -7.63
N LEU A 115 6.03 2.65 -6.74
CA LEU A 115 7.31 3.36 -6.83
C LEU A 115 8.49 2.39 -6.81
N ILE A 116 8.46 1.39 -5.90
CA ILE A 116 9.53 0.40 -5.79
C ILE A 116 9.60 -0.47 -7.05
N LEU A 117 8.46 -0.91 -7.58
CA LEU A 117 8.39 -1.63 -8.86
C LEU A 117 8.96 -0.84 -10.04
N LYS A 118 8.86 0.50 -10.01
CA LYS A 118 9.42 1.40 -11.02
C LYS A 118 10.92 1.70 -10.81
N GLY A 119 11.57 1.03 -9.87
CA GLY A 119 13.01 1.11 -9.63
C GLY A 119 13.41 2.21 -8.64
N ILE A 120 12.45 2.82 -7.93
CA ILE A 120 12.78 3.72 -6.82
C ILE A 120 13.27 2.89 -5.63
N PRO A 121 14.43 3.22 -5.02
CA PRO A 121 14.89 2.53 -3.83
C PRO A 121 13.84 2.57 -2.69
N PRO A 122 13.60 1.47 -1.95
CA PRO A 122 12.57 1.40 -0.90
C PRO A 122 12.66 2.53 0.14
N ASN A 123 13.87 2.89 0.57
CA ASN A 123 14.09 4.00 1.51
C ASN A 123 13.64 5.35 0.93
N LYS A 124 13.88 5.61 -0.36
CA LYS A 124 13.44 6.85 -1.02
C LYS A 124 11.92 6.89 -1.20
N ALA A 125 11.31 5.76 -1.59
CA ALA A 125 9.86 5.64 -1.70
C ALA A 125 9.18 5.88 -0.36
N ARG A 126 9.69 5.28 0.72
CA ARG A 126 9.24 5.53 2.10
C ARG A 126 9.31 7.02 2.44
N ASP A 127 10.48 7.63 2.30
CA ASP A 127 10.70 9.01 2.73
C ASP A 127 9.81 9.99 1.96
N ALA A 128 9.56 9.72 0.68
CA ALA A 128 8.61 10.47 -0.14
C ALA A 128 7.17 10.35 0.39
N ILE A 129 6.68 9.12 0.60
CA ILE A 129 5.31 8.88 1.08
C ILE A 129 5.10 9.46 2.48
N LEU A 130 6.05 9.29 3.40
CA LEU A 130 5.95 9.87 4.74
C LEU A 130 6.00 11.41 4.71
N SER A 131 6.76 11.99 3.79
CA SER A 131 6.81 13.45 3.63
C SER A 131 5.48 13.98 3.09
N LEU A 132 4.92 13.34 2.06
CA LEU A 132 3.63 13.73 1.50
C LEU A 132 2.47 13.50 2.48
N ALA A 133 2.47 12.38 3.20
CA ALA A 133 1.46 12.07 4.21
C ALA A 133 1.43 13.10 5.36
N ARG A 134 2.56 13.75 5.66
CA ARG A 134 2.62 14.82 6.68
C ARG A 134 2.09 16.16 6.19
N VAL A 135 2.30 16.48 4.92
CA VAL A 135 1.99 17.81 4.37
C VAL A 135 0.65 17.88 3.64
N SER A 136 0.11 16.73 3.22
CA SER A 136 -1.17 16.64 2.51
C SER A 136 -2.17 15.79 3.31
N PRO A 137 -3.31 16.36 3.71
CA PRO A 137 -4.37 15.61 4.39
C PRO A 137 -5.18 14.71 3.45
N THR A 138 -5.02 14.86 2.12
CA THR A 138 -5.76 14.15 1.06
C THR A 138 -4.86 13.18 0.30
N ASP A 139 -5.45 12.40 -0.60
CA ASP A 139 -4.75 11.47 -1.50
C ASP A 139 -4.15 12.14 -2.75
N GLU A 140 -4.49 13.40 -3.01
CA GLU A 140 -4.13 14.12 -4.25
C GLU A 140 -2.62 14.22 -4.46
N ALA A 141 -1.87 14.55 -3.41
CA ALA A 141 -0.41 14.65 -3.51
C ALA A 141 0.25 13.29 -3.77
N ILE A 142 -0.29 12.22 -3.17
CA ILE A 142 0.23 10.87 -3.38
C ILE A 142 -0.09 10.37 -4.80
N ASN A 143 -1.31 10.63 -5.28
CA ASN A 143 -1.73 10.29 -6.64
C ASN A 143 -0.93 11.06 -7.69
N GLY A 144 -0.74 12.37 -7.48
CA GLY A 144 0.06 13.20 -8.37
C GLY A 144 1.53 12.77 -8.43
N LEU A 145 2.10 12.30 -7.30
CA LEU A 145 3.42 11.68 -7.30
C LEU A 145 3.44 10.41 -8.16
N GLN A 146 2.45 9.52 -8.00
CA GLN A 146 2.36 8.27 -8.74
C GLN A 146 2.29 8.51 -10.26
N GLU A 147 1.40 9.40 -10.70
CA GLU A 147 1.23 9.74 -12.12
C GLU A 147 2.52 10.32 -12.71
N LEU A 148 3.17 11.22 -11.98
CA LEU A 148 4.42 11.83 -12.42
C LEU A 148 5.54 10.79 -12.54
N VAL A 149 5.73 9.95 -11.52
CA VAL A 149 6.77 8.92 -11.54
C VAL A 149 6.51 7.90 -12.64
N ALA A 150 5.25 7.50 -12.84
CA ALA A 150 4.87 6.61 -13.94
C ALA A 150 5.19 7.19 -15.32
N LYS A 151 4.93 8.48 -15.52
CA LYS A 151 5.28 9.17 -16.77
C LYS A 151 6.79 9.22 -16.99
N GLN A 152 7.58 9.38 -15.94
CA GLN A 152 9.03 9.53 -16.05
C GLN A 152 9.79 8.20 -16.04
N SER A 153 9.23 7.14 -15.46
CA SER A 153 9.85 5.80 -15.47
C SER A 153 10.00 5.23 -16.87
N VAL A 154 9.12 5.62 -17.80
CA VAL A 154 9.24 5.27 -19.24
C VAL A 154 10.53 5.81 -19.84
N ARG A 155 11.05 6.94 -19.34
CA ARG A 155 12.29 7.57 -19.81
C ARG A 155 13.54 7.02 -19.13
N GLY A 156 13.37 6.21 -18.08
CA GLY A 156 14.44 5.54 -17.36
C GLY A 156 14.35 5.73 -15.83
N PRO A 157 14.95 4.81 -15.03
CA PRO A 157 14.86 4.86 -13.56
C PRO A 157 15.40 6.14 -12.93
N GLY A 158 16.47 6.73 -13.50
CA GLY A 158 17.02 8.00 -13.01
C GLY A 158 16.03 9.17 -13.14
N MET A 159 15.27 9.22 -14.24
CA MET A 159 14.27 10.26 -14.49
C MET A 159 13.09 10.15 -13.51
N ALA A 160 12.67 8.93 -13.19
CA ALA A 160 11.65 8.67 -12.17
C ALA A 160 12.09 9.17 -10.79
N GLN A 161 13.35 8.92 -10.43
CA GLN A 161 13.91 9.36 -9.15
C GLN A 161 14.01 10.88 -9.06
N ASP A 162 14.53 11.55 -10.09
CA ASP A 162 14.63 13.01 -10.15
C ASP A 162 13.24 13.67 -10.05
N ALA A 163 12.24 13.08 -10.71
CA ALA A 163 10.88 13.58 -10.68
C ALA A 163 10.25 13.44 -9.30
N LEU A 164 10.47 12.31 -8.62
CA LEU A 164 10.05 12.09 -7.23
C LEU A 164 10.65 13.15 -6.30
N GLU A 165 11.97 13.37 -6.38
CA GLU A 165 12.66 14.33 -5.52
C GLU A 165 12.16 15.77 -5.73
N ARG A 166 11.96 16.17 -6.99
CA ARG A 166 11.40 17.49 -7.33
C ARG A 166 9.97 17.66 -6.82
N TYR A 167 9.13 16.64 -6.98
CA TYR A 167 7.73 16.70 -6.57
C TYR A 167 7.57 16.79 -5.05
N VAL A 168 8.32 15.96 -4.31
CA VAL A 168 8.30 16.00 -2.84
C VAL A 168 8.80 17.35 -2.33
N LYS A 169 9.91 17.86 -2.88
CA LYS A 169 10.45 19.18 -2.51
C LYS A 169 9.44 20.30 -2.78
N GLY A 170 8.76 20.27 -3.92
CA GLY A 170 7.74 21.26 -4.29
C GLY A 170 6.56 21.27 -3.31
N ASN A 171 6.02 20.10 -2.97
CA ASN A 171 4.89 19.98 -2.04
C ASN A 171 5.27 20.39 -0.61
N VAL A 172 6.44 19.97 -0.14
CA VAL A 172 6.93 20.34 1.20
C VAL A 172 7.17 21.86 1.29
N GLN A 173 7.74 22.48 0.27
CA GLN A 173 7.95 23.93 0.26
C GLN A 173 6.63 24.70 0.13
N GLY A 174 5.70 24.22 -0.70
CA GLY A 174 4.36 24.81 -0.83
C GLY A 174 3.61 24.81 0.49
N ALA A 175 3.66 23.69 1.23
CA ALA A 175 3.05 23.59 2.56
C ALA A 175 3.68 24.54 3.59
N LYS A 176 5.01 24.74 3.56
CA LYS A 176 5.69 25.72 4.42
C LYS A 176 5.29 27.16 4.12
N ASN A 177 4.98 27.46 2.87
CA ASN A 177 4.64 28.80 2.40
C ASN A 177 3.13 29.11 2.46
N ALA A 178 2.28 28.14 2.82
CA ALA A 178 0.84 28.34 2.90
C ALA A 178 0.50 29.33 4.03
N PRO A 179 -0.37 30.34 3.79
CA PRO A 179 -0.80 31.26 4.83
C PRO A 179 -1.49 30.49 5.96
N LYS A 180 -1.14 30.80 7.21
CA LYS A 180 -1.79 30.19 8.39
C LYS A 180 -3.30 30.43 8.31
N PRO A 181 -4.15 29.44 8.65
CA PRO A 181 -5.58 29.65 8.71
C PRO A 181 -5.86 30.83 9.64
N VAL A 182 -6.50 31.87 9.14
CA VAL A 182 -7.01 32.94 9.98
C VAL A 182 -8.13 32.32 10.80
N THR A 183 -7.88 32.07 12.08
CA THR A 183 -8.93 31.71 13.04
C THR A 183 -9.91 32.89 13.09
N ARG A 184 -10.98 32.86 12.29
CA ARG A 184 -12.11 33.77 12.51
C ARG A 184 -12.70 33.37 13.85
N LEU A 185 -12.52 34.22 14.88
CA LEU A 185 -13.30 34.11 16.10
C LEU A 185 -14.78 34.07 15.72
N PRO A 186 -15.61 33.24 16.39
CA PRO A 186 -17.05 33.27 16.18
C PRO A 186 -17.55 34.71 16.41
N SER A 187 -18.35 35.21 15.47
CA SER A 187 -19.03 36.49 15.63
C SER A 187 -19.82 36.48 16.95
N PRO A 188 -19.80 37.56 17.74
CA PRO A 188 -20.61 37.63 18.95
C PRO A 188 -22.08 37.47 18.60
N PRO A 189 -22.89 36.83 19.45
CA PRO A 189 -24.31 36.67 19.23
C PRO A 189 -24.97 38.05 19.10
N ASP A 190 -25.78 38.23 18.05
CA ASP A 190 -26.57 39.43 17.86
C ASP A 190 -27.47 39.66 19.08
N ALA A 191 -27.27 40.79 19.76
CA ALA A 191 -28.11 41.23 20.84
C ALA A 191 -29.26 42.07 20.25
N THR A 192 -30.42 41.45 20.03
CA THR A 192 -31.76 42.07 20.13
C THR A 192 -32.85 41.02 20.09
#